data_AF-A0A9E5KPV8-F1
#
_entry.id   AF-A0A9E5KPV8-F1
#
_cell.length_a   1.000
_cell.length_b   1.000
_cell.length_c   1.000
_cell.angle_alpha   90.00
_cell.angle_beta   90.00
_cell.angle_gamma   90.00
#
_symmetry.space_group_name_H-M   'P 1'
#
loop_
_entity.id
_entity.type
_entity.pdbx_description
1 polymer ?
#
loop_
_entity_poly.entity_id
_entity_poly.type
_entity_poly.pdbx_seq_one_letter_code
_entity_poly.pdbx_strand_id
1 'polypeptide(L)'
;MNRSHTGTALSTRLRGFDTAAALLDNALLRKPPMNLRTTGIVVLVVLLIALLASTIHYAGKAKDAEVKLKAAEASAQASSAAADANASKLVEQAASSRAEIETHRSKHERLSKENAELQRQADEGTKAAESHRKTRAELLAERESTEQLKAERDALKRQAAEARAEANAERAARASALAASDARPAPTMASRNSASNEPVGPSIYWMDKPWYPNLELMNTMWLYRNPAKTDAQQQLEYREAEAELRRRGALK
;
A
#
# COMPACT_ATOMS: atom_id res chain seq x y z
N MET A 1 41.88 -29.75 -20.35
CA MET A 1 43.34 -29.91 -20.54
C MET A 1 43.80 -31.13 -19.77
N ASN A 2 44.43 -32.09 -20.45
CA ASN A 2 45.32 -33.17 -19.95
C ASN A 2 44.72 -34.21 -18.98
N ARG A 3 44.91 -35.54 -19.13
CA ARG A 3 45.70 -36.37 -20.05
C ARG A 3 45.14 -37.80 -20.02
N SER A 4 45.12 -38.40 -21.19
CA SER A 4 45.01 -39.83 -21.46
C SER A 4 46.32 -40.56 -21.15
N HIS A 5 46.22 -41.77 -20.60
CA HIS A 5 47.25 -42.82 -20.59
C HIS A 5 46.48 -44.13 -20.84
N THR A 6 46.46 -44.78 -22.03
CA THR A 6 47.54 -45.59 -22.66
C THR A 6 48.42 -46.27 -21.60
N GLY A 7 48.43 -47.58 -21.40
CA GLY A 7 48.34 -48.70 -22.35
C GLY A 7 49.71 -49.38 -22.39
N THR A 8 49.89 -50.48 -21.65
CA THR A 8 51.05 -51.41 -21.69
C THR A 8 50.84 -52.47 -20.58
N ALA A 9 51.11 -53.75 -20.71
CA ALA A 9 51.68 -54.56 -21.77
C ALA A 9 51.27 -56.02 -21.52
N LEU A 10 50.78 -56.70 -22.56
CA LEU A 10 50.77 -58.16 -22.66
C LEU A 10 52.22 -58.60 -22.93
N SER A 11 52.88 -59.22 -21.95
CA SER A 11 54.05 -60.06 -22.21
C SER A 11 54.31 -60.98 -21.02
N THR A 12 53.64 -62.14 -21.01
CA THR A 12 54.08 -63.26 -20.18
C THR A 12 54.45 -64.40 -21.10
N ARG A 13 55.76 -64.56 -21.22
CA ARG A 13 56.49 -65.55 -22.00
C ARG A 13 55.91 -66.96 -21.83
N LEU A 14 55.56 -67.56 -22.96
CA LEU A 14 55.59 -69.01 -23.16
C LEU A 14 57.05 -69.49 -22.97
N ARG A 15 57.43 -69.82 -21.75
CA ARG A 15 58.59 -70.67 -21.44
C ARG A 15 58.04 -71.96 -20.87
N GLY A 16 58.01 -73.01 -21.70
CA GLY A 16 57.50 -74.31 -21.26
C GLY A 16 57.59 -75.41 -22.31
N PHE A 17 57.97 -75.10 -23.56
CA PHE A 17 58.10 -76.11 -24.62
C PHE A 17 59.52 -76.61 -24.87
N ASP A 18 60.55 -75.95 -24.32
CA ASP A 18 61.96 -76.31 -24.61
C ASP A 18 62.50 -77.48 -23.78
N THR A 19 61.83 -77.89 -22.70
CA THR A 19 62.26 -79.04 -21.87
C THR A 19 61.75 -80.38 -22.39
N ALA A 20 60.77 -80.41 -23.30
CA ALA A 20 60.30 -81.66 -23.91
C ALA A 20 61.22 -82.13 -25.06
N ALA A 21 61.84 -81.19 -25.80
CA ALA A 21 62.76 -81.51 -26.88
C ALA A 21 64.07 -82.13 -26.37
N ALA A 22 64.58 -81.66 -25.22
CA ALA A 22 65.84 -82.15 -24.64
C ALA A 22 65.77 -83.59 -24.09
N LEU A 23 64.57 -84.12 -23.81
CA LEU A 23 64.39 -85.51 -23.36
C LEU A 23 64.22 -86.51 -24.51
N LEU A 24 63.89 -86.04 -25.72
CA LEU A 24 63.76 -86.90 -26.91
C LEU A 24 65.11 -87.15 -27.60
N ASP A 25 66.03 -86.19 -27.56
CA ASP A 25 67.34 -86.34 -28.21
C ASP A 25 68.32 -87.25 -27.46
N ASN A 26 68.13 -87.48 -26.16
CA ASN A 26 69.05 -88.29 -25.36
C ASN A 26 68.70 -89.80 -25.33
N ALA A 27 67.61 -90.21 -25.98
CA ALA A 27 67.14 -91.60 -26.00
C ALA A 27 67.51 -92.37 -27.29
N LEU A 28 68.06 -91.71 -28.32
CA LEU A 28 68.26 -92.31 -29.65
C LEU A 28 69.66 -92.89 -29.91
N LEU A 29 70.60 -92.80 -28.96
CA LEU A 29 71.98 -93.25 -29.15
C LEU A 29 72.45 -94.20 -28.04
N ARG A 30 71.82 -95.38 -27.95
CA ARG A 30 72.45 -96.66 -27.52
C ARG A 30 71.46 -97.81 -27.66
N LYS A 31 71.65 -98.65 -28.67
CA LYS A 31 70.92 -99.93 -28.85
C LYS A 31 71.49 -101.01 -27.92
N PRO A 32 70.62 -101.71 -27.18
CA PRO A 32 70.67 -103.17 -27.08
C PRO A 32 69.47 -103.77 -27.85
N PRO A 33 69.39 -105.10 -28.07
CA PRO A 33 68.32 -105.69 -28.88
C PRO A 33 67.02 -105.66 -28.08
N MET A 34 66.14 -104.71 -28.39
CA MET A 34 64.81 -104.64 -27.79
C MET A 34 63.76 -105.25 -28.72
N ASN A 35 62.97 -106.17 -28.16
CA ASN A 35 61.76 -106.72 -28.76
C ASN A 35 60.79 -105.60 -29.17
N LEU A 36 60.25 -105.64 -30.40
CA LEU A 36 59.29 -104.66 -30.93
C LEU A 36 58.09 -104.41 -29.99
N ARG A 37 57.69 -105.42 -29.21
CA ARG A 37 56.61 -105.33 -28.22
C ARG A 37 56.96 -104.36 -27.07
N THR A 38 58.19 -104.36 -26.59
CA THR A 38 58.62 -103.51 -25.46
C THR A 38 58.73 -102.05 -25.89
N THR A 39 59.23 -101.78 -27.09
CA THR A 39 59.31 -100.42 -27.65
C THR A 39 57.92 -99.83 -27.90
N GLY A 40 56.98 -100.64 -28.41
CA GLY A 40 55.59 -100.24 -28.60
C GLY A 40 54.89 -99.89 -27.28
N ILE A 41 55.12 -100.68 -26.21
CA ILE A 41 54.57 -100.41 -24.88
C ILE A 41 55.13 -99.11 -24.30
N VAL A 42 56.43 -98.85 -24.42
CA VAL A 42 57.05 -97.61 -23.91
C VAL A 42 56.48 -96.37 -24.61
N VAL A 43 56.35 -96.40 -25.94
CA VAL A 43 55.75 -95.30 -26.71
C VAL A 43 54.29 -95.06 -26.30
N LEU A 44 53.53 -96.12 -26.07
CA LEU A 44 52.13 -96.04 -25.68
C LEU A 44 51.96 -95.47 -24.26
N VAL A 45 52.85 -95.82 -23.33
CA VAL A 45 52.91 -95.24 -21.98
C VAL A 45 53.26 -93.74 -22.01
N VAL A 46 54.23 -93.34 -22.84
CA VAL A 46 54.60 -91.92 -22.99
C VAL A 46 53.45 -91.10 -23.59
N LEU A 47 52.75 -91.64 -24.60
CA LEU A 47 51.55 -91.02 -25.16
C LEU A 47 50.43 -90.88 -24.12
N LEU A 48 50.21 -91.90 -23.29
CA LEU A 48 49.23 -91.85 -22.19
C LEU A 48 49.58 -90.77 -21.16
N ILE A 49 50.85 -90.66 -20.76
CA ILE A 49 51.31 -89.63 -19.82
C ILE A 49 51.15 -88.23 -20.42
N ALA A 50 51.49 -88.06 -21.71
CA ALA A 50 51.31 -86.79 -22.41
C ALA A 50 49.82 -86.41 -22.54
N LEU A 51 48.94 -87.38 -22.81
CA LEU A 51 47.49 -87.17 -22.82
C LEU A 51 46.98 -86.76 -21.44
N LEU A 52 47.44 -87.44 -20.38
CA LEU A 52 47.04 -87.16 -19.00
C LEU A 52 47.52 -85.77 -18.54
N ALA A 53 48.76 -85.40 -18.87
CA ALA A 53 49.31 -84.08 -18.57
C ALA A 53 48.55 -82.97 -19.31
N SER A 54 48.18 -83.21 -20.58
CA SER A 54 47.40 -82.26 -21.38
C SER A 54 45.99 -82.09 -20.82
N THR A 55 45.28 -83.17 -20.46
CA THR A 55 43.94 -83.08 -19.87
C THR A 55 43.94 -82.39 -18.51
N ILE A 56 44.93 -82.64 -17.65
CA ILE A 56 45.09 -81.93 -16.37
C ILE A 56 45.36 -80.43 -16.61
N HIS A 57 46.20 -80.08 -17.60
CA HIS A 57 46.49 -78.69 -17.94
C HIS A 57 45.25 -77.93 -18.46
N TYR A 58 44.47 -78.55 -19.35
CA TYR A 58 43.22 -77.97 -19.86
C TYR A 58 42.13 -77.90 -18.78
N ALA A 59 42.02 -78.90 -17.90
CA ALA A 59 41.10 -78.87 -16.77
C ALA A 59 41.46 -77.75 -15.77
N GLY A 60 42.75 -77.51 -15.52
CA GLY A 60 43.23 -76.37 -14.72
C GLY A 60 42.84 -75.03 -15.32
N LYS A 61 43.09 -74.84 -16.63
CA LYS A 61 42.69 -73.62 -17.36
C LYS A 61 41.17 -73.40 -17.38
N ALA A 62 40.39 -74.47 -17.50
CA ALA A 62 38.93 -74.40 -17.47
C ALA A 62 38.43 -73.94 -16.09
N LYS A 63 38.99 -74.48 -15.00
CA LYS A 63 38.67 -74.03 -13.63
C LYS A 63 39.07 -72.57 -13.39
N ASP A 64 40.26 -72.16 -13.84
CA ASP A 64 40.69 -70.75 -13.73
C ASP A 64 39.77 -69.80 -14.51
N ALA A 65 39.30 -70.22 -15.69
CA ALA A 65 38.34 -69.45 -16.48
C ALA A 65 36.98 -69.35 -15.78
N GLU A 66 36.49 -70.42 -15.17
CA GLU A 66 35.24 -70.44 -14.41
C GLU A 66 35.31 -69.53 -13.18
N VAL A 67 36.43 -69.54 -12.45
CA VAL A 67 36.66 -68.64 -11.31
C VAL A 67 36.68 -67.18 -11.76
N LYS A 68 37.34 -66.87 -12.87
CA LYS A 68 37.37 -65.51 -13.43
C LYS A 68 36.00 -65.07 -13.93
N LEU A 69 35.22 -65.96 -14.54
CA LEU A 69 33.85 -65.68 -14.96
C LEU A 69 32.97 -65.35 -13.76
N LYS A 70 32.98 -66.18 -12.70
CA LYS A 70 32.22 -65.92 -11.47
C LYS A 70 32.65 -64.63 -10.79
N ALA A 71 33.95 -64.31 -10.78
CA ALA A 71 34.45 -63.05 -10.25
C ALA A 71 33.98 -61.84 -11.08
N ALA A 72 33.96 -61.96 -12.41
CA ALA A 72 33.45 -60.92 -13.31
C ALA A 72 31.95 -60.71 -13.17
N GLU A 73 31.17 -61.79 -13.06
CA GLU A 73 29.72 -61.76 -12.81
C GLU A 73 29.40 -61.09 -11.46
N ALA A 74 30.12 -61.47 -10.39
CA ALA A 74 29.97 -60.85 -9.07
C ALA A 74 30.33 -59.36 -9.11
N SER A 75 31.40 -58.98 -9.83
CA SER A 75 31.78 -57.58 -10.01
C SER A 75 30.75 -56.80 -10.82
N ALA A 76 30.15 -57.39 -11.85
CA ALA A 76 29.10 -56.76 -12.65
C ALA A 76 27.82 -56.56 -11.85
N GLN A 77 27.42 -57.56 -11.05
CA GLN A 77 26.28 -57.45 -10.13
C GLN A 77 26.50 -56.37 -9.06
N ALA A 78 27.70 -56.31 -8.47
CA ALA A 78 28.05 -55.27 -7.50
C ALA A 78 28.02 -53.87 -8.15
N SER A 79 28.52 -53.74 -9.38
CA SER A 79 28.46 -52.48 -10.12
C SER A 79 27.04 -52.05 -10.47
N SER A 80 26.18 -53.00 -10.86
CA SER A 80 24.76 -52.73 -11.14
C SER A 80 24.05 -52.27 -9.87
N ALA A 81 24.22 -52.99 -8.76
CA ALA A 81 23.61 -52.62 -7.48
C ALA A 81 24.08 -51.24 -6.98
N ALA A 82 25.36 -50.90 -7.19
CA ALA A 82 25.88 -49.58 -6.88
C ALA A 82 25.27 -48.49 -7.76
N ALA A 83 25.07 -48.76 -9.05
CA ALA A 83 24.43 -47.84 -9.99
C ALA A 83 22.96 -47.61 -9.62
N ASP A 84 22.21 -48.67 -9.30
CA ASP A 84 20.81 -48.60 -8.87
C ASP A 84 20.67 -47.81 -7.56
N ALA A 85 21.52 -48.07 -6.57
CA ALA A 85 21.52 -47.33 -5.32
C ALA A 85 21.84 -45.83 -5.52
N ASN A 86 22.73 -45.50 -6.46
CA ASN A 86 23.04 -44.11 -6.78
C ASN A 86 21.88 -43.44 -7.53
N ALA A 87 21.23 -44.16 -8.46
CA ALA A 87 20.05 -43.67 -9.15
C ALA A 87 18.90 -43.38 -8.17
N SER A 88 18.64 -44.27 -7.21
CA SER A 88 17.62 -44.04 -6.17
C SER A 88 17.91 -42.79 -5.34
N LYS A 89 19.16 -42.58 -4.91
CA LYS A 89 19.56 -41.36 -4.18
C LYS A 89 19.35 -40.09 -4.98
N LEU A 90 19.67 -40.11 -6.28
CA LEU A 90 19.47 -38.96 -7.16
C LEU A 90 17.97 -38.65 -7.35
N VAL A 91 17.12 -39.67 -7.45
CA VAL A 91 15.67 -39.48 -7.52
C VAL A 91 15.11 -38.86 -6.23
N GLU A 92 15.56 -39.35 -5.07
CA GLU A 92 15.15 -38.80 -3.78
C GLU A 92 15.62 -37.35 -3.60
N GLN A 93 16.87 -37.04 -3.96
CA GLN A 93 17.38 -35.67 -3.98
C GLN A 93 16.60 -34.76 -4.93
N ALA A 94 16.27 -35.25 -6.13
CA ALA A 94 15.47 -34.50 -7.09
C ALA A 94 14.04 -34.24 -6.57
N ALA A 95 13.44 -35.21 -5.87
CA ALA A 95 12.13 -35.04 -5.25
C ALA A 95 12.17 -34.03 -4.11
N SER A 96 13.17 -34.10 -3.22
CA SER A 96 13.37 -33.13 -2.13
C SER A 96 13.58 -31.71 -2.68
N SER A 97 14.46 -31.54 -3.66
CA SER A 97 14.73 -30.25 -4.29
C SER A 97 13.48 -29.65 -4.94
N ARG A 98 12.65 -30.46 -5.61
CA ARG A 98 11.37 -30.00 -6.17
C ARG A 98 10.41 -29.52 -5.09
N ALA A 99 10.31 -30.21 -3.97
CA ALA A 99 9.45 -29.81 -2.85
C ALA A 99 9.92 -28.50 -2.21
N GLU A 100 11.23 -28.32 -2.06
CA GLU A 100 11.83 -27.06 -1.58
C GLU A 100 11.55 -25.90 -2.56
N ILE A 101 11.75 -26.12 -3.86
CA ILE A 101 11.45 -25.11 -4.90
C ILE A 101 9.98 -24.69 -4.83
N GLU A 102 9.05 -25.63 -4.68
CA GLU A 102 7.62 -25.31 -4.58
C GLU A 102 7.28 -24.53 -3.29
N THR A 103 7.94 -24.87 -2.18
CA THR A 103 7.81 -24.12 -0.93
C THR A 103 8.34 -22.69 -1.07
N HIS A 104 9.48 -22.50 -1.74
CA HIS A 104 10.01 -21.17 -2.02
C HIS A 104 9.13 -20.38 -2.99
N ARG A 105 8.58 -21.04 -4.01
CA ARG A 105 7.66 -20.44 -4.99
C ARG A 105 6.39 -19.92 -4.32
N SER A 106 5.75 -20.75 -3.50
CA SER A 106 4.54 -20.36 -2.76
C SER A 106 4.81 -19.22 -1.77
N LYS A 107 5.95 -19.26 -1.06
CA LYS A 107 6.38 -18.15 -0.19
C LYS A 107 6.61 -16.86 -0.98
N HIS A 108 7.27 -16.94 -2.13
CA HIS A 108 7.49 -15.79 -3.00
C HIS A 108 6.17 -15.19 -3.52
N GLU A 109 5.23 -16.04 -3.96
CA GLU A 109 3.92 -15.58 -4.42
C GLU A 109 3.14 -14.89 -3.29
N ARG A 110 3.16 -15.44 -2.07
CA ARG A 110 2.54 -14.82 -0.90
C ARG A 110 3.16 -13.45 -0.59
N LEU A 111 4.48 -13.37 -0.51
CA LEU A 111 5.18 -12.10 -0.24
C LEU A 111 4.96 -11.08 -1.35
N SER A 112 4.88 -11.51 -2.60
CA SER A 112 4.57 -10.63 -3.74
C SER A 112 3.16 -10.00 -3.60
N LYS A 113 2.15 -10.80 -3.24
CA LYS A 113 0.79 -10.31 -2.97
C LYS A 113 0.76 -9.34 -1.78
N GLU A 114 1.47 -9.68 -0.69
CA GLU A 114 1.57 -8.83 0.50
C GLU A 114 2.24 -7.49 0.20
N ASN A 115 3.33 -7.48 -0.57
CA ASN A 115 3.98 -6.25 -1.01
C ASN A 115 3.08 -5.39 -1.90
N ALA A 116 2.32 -6.01 -2.82
CA ALA A 116 1.37 -5.28 -3.65
C ALA A 116 0.26 -4.63 -2.82
N GLU A 117 -0.20 -5.30 -1.76
CA GLU A 117 -1.21 -4.78 -0.85
C GLU A 117 -0.65 -3.65 0.03
N LEU A 118 0.55 -3.82 0.59
CA LEU A 118 1.24 -2.76 1.34
C LEU A 118 1.48 -1.52 0.49
N GLN A 119 1.80 -1.69 -0.80
CA GLN A 119 1.94 -0.56 -1.72
C GLN A 119 0.62 0.17 -1.92
N ARG A 120 -0.50 -0.54 -2.09
CA ARG A 120 -1.84 0.09 -2.17
C ARG A 120 -2.18 0.86 -0.90
N GLN A 121 -1.92 0.28 0.27
CA GLN A 121 -2.17 0.96 1.55
C GLN A 121 -1.32 2.23 1.71
N ALA A 122 -0.08 2.21 1.23
CA ALA A 122 0.77 3.41 1.20
C ALA A 122 0.21 4.49 0.26
N ASP A 123 -0.26 4.11 -0.93
CA ASP A 123 -0.86 5.03 -1.90
C ASP A 123 -2.19 5.62 -1.40
N GLU A 124 -2.98 4.84 -0.67
CA GLU A 124 -4.21 5.32 -0.01
C GLU A 124 -3.89 6.25 1.17
N GLY A 125 -2.87 5.90 1.97
CA GLY A 125 -2.39 6.73 3.08
C GLY A 125 -1.88 8.09 2.62
N THR A 126 -1.17 8.16 1.50
CA THR A 126 -0.70 9.44 0.92
C THR A 126 -1.87 10.30 0.45
N LYS A 127 -2.85 9.73 -0.26
CA LYS A 127 -4.08 10.44 -0.67
C LYS A 127 -4.88 10.96 0.53
N ALA A 128 -5.02 10.15 1.58
CA ALA A 128 -5.71 10.57 2.80
C ALA A 128 -4.97 11.74 3.48
N ALA A 129 -3.64 11.67 3.57
CA ALA A 129 -2.83 12.74 4.15
C ALA A 129 -2.94 14.05 3.35
N GLU A 130 -2.95 13.98 2.02
CA GLU A 130 -3.17 15.14 1.14
C GLU A 130 -4.56 15.74 1.34
N SER A 131 -5.60 14.90 1.41
CA SER A 131 -6.97 15.32 1.70
C SER A 131 -7.05 16.07 3.05
N HIS A 132 -6.48 15.49 4.11
CA HIS A 132 -6.42 16.15 5.42
C HIS A 132 -5.65 17.48 5.39
N ARG A 133 -4.55 17.54 4.62
CA ARG A 133 -3.77 18.77 4.47
C ARG A 133 -4.57 19.87 3.78
N LYS A 134 -5.35 19.52 2.75
CA LYS A 134 -6.26 20.44 2.06
C LYS A 134 -7.37 20.95 3.00
N THR A 135 -8.07 20.04 3.68
CA THR A 135 -9.11 20.43 4.66
C THR A 135 -8.55 21.31 5.76
N ARG A 136 -7.33 21.02 6.25
CA ARG A 136 -6.67 21.87 7.25
C ARG A 136 -6.36 23.27 6.72
N ALA A 137 -5.94 23.40 5.46
CA ALA A 137 -5.70 24.70 4.84
C ALA A 137 -7.01 25.50 4.69
N GLU A 138 -8.09 24.85 4.25
CA GLU A 138 -9.41 25.46 4.14
C GLU A 138 -9.92 25.95 5.50
N LEU A 139 -9.81 25.13 6.56
CA LEU A 139 -10.19 25.53 7.92
C LEU A 139 -9.36 26.69 8.47
N LEU A 140 -8.06 26.77 8.13
CA LEU A 140 -7.23 27.90 8.54
C LEU A 140 -7.65 29.18 7.83
N ALA A 141 -7.95 29.12 6.53
CA ALA A 141 -8.46 30.26 5.78
C ALA A 141 -9.83 30.72 6.28
N GLU A 142 -10.73 29.79 6.60
CA GLU A 142 -12.02 30.10 7.21
C GLU A 142 -11.83 30.78 8.58
N ARG A 143 -10.94 30.26 9.42
CA ARG A 143 -10.62 30.88 10.71
C ARG A 143 -10.10 32.30 10.53
N GLU A 144 -9.19 32.54 9.59
CA GLU A 144 -8.67 33.87 9.31
C GLU A 144 -9.79 34.83 8.88
N SER A 145 -10.67 34.40 7.97
CA SER A 145 -11.86 35.15 7.56
C SER A 145 -12.78 35.48 8.76
N THR A 146 -13.02 34.52 9.66
CA THR A 146 -13.86 34.78 10.84
C THR A 146 -13.24 35.79 11.81
N GLU A 147 -11.92 35.79 11.98
CA GLU A 147 -11.24 36.80 12.81
C GLU A 147 -11.27 38.18 12.16
N GLN A 148 -11.15 38.27 10.83
CA GLN A 148 -11.33 39.52 10.10
C GLN A 148 -12.75 40.08 10.28
N LEU A 149 -13.79 39.26 10.07
CA LEU A 149 -15.19 39.66 10.29
C LEU A 149 -15.47 40.09 11.73
N LYS A 150 -14.82 39.44 12.70
CA LYS A 150 -14.90 39.84 14.11
C LYS A 150 -14.28 41.21 14.34
N ALA A 151 -13.12 41.48 13.76
CA ALA A 151 -12.45 42.78 13.85
C ALA A 151 -13.29 43.89 13.19
N GLU A 152 -13.85 43.62 12.01
CA GLU A 152 -14.75 44.55 11.30
C GLU A 152 -16.00 44.87 12.12
N ARG A 153 -16.67 43.84 12.67
CA ARG A 153 -17.81 44.03 13.57
C ARG A 153 -17.42 44.90 14.77
N ASP A 154 -16.27 44.66 15.39
CA ASP A 154 -15.86 45.41 16.56
C ASP A 154 -15.49 46.87 16.20
N ALA A 155 -14.97 47.11 15.00
CA ALA A 155 -14.77 48.46 14.47
C ALA A 155 -16.11 49.18 14.21
N LEU A 156 -17.08 48.51 13.58
CA LEU A 156 -18.43 49.05 13.35
C LEU A 156 -19.16 49.37 14.66
N LYS A 157 -18.98 48.53 15.69
CA LYS A 157 -19.54 48.81 17.03
C LYS A 157 -18.96 50.08 17.65
N ARG A 158 -17.65 50.31 17.50
CA ARG A 158 -16.99 51.54 17.97
C ARG A 158 -17.51 52.77 17.22
N GLN A 159 -17.56 52.71 15.90
CA GLN A 159 -18.12 53.78 15.07
C GLN A 159 -19.59 54.08 15.44
N ALA A 160 -20.41 53.05 15.66
CA ALA A 160 -21.79 53.24 16.09
C ALA A 160 -21.92 53.88 17.49
N ALA A 161 -20.98 53.59 18.40
CA ALA A 161 -20.95 54.21 19.72
C ALA A 161 -20.53 55.68 19.63
N GLU A 162 -19.51 56.00 18.83
CA GLU A 162 -19.04 57.37 18.57
C GLU A 162 -20.15 58.22 17.94
N ALA A 163 -20.79 57.74 16.87
CA ALA A 163 -21.90 58.44 16.22
C ALA A 163 -23.09 58.70 17.17
N ARG A 164 -23.38 57.76 18.09
CA ARG A 164 -24.39 57.97 19.14
C ARG A 164 -23.97 59.03 20.15
N ALA A 165 -22.70 59.05 20.54
CA ALA A 165 -22.17 60.06 21.44
C ALA A 165 -22.24 61.46 20.80
N GLU A 166 -21.84 61.60 19.54
CA GLU A 166 -21.92 62.85 18.78
C GLU A 166 -23.36 63.34 18.64
N ALA A 167 -24.30 62.46 18.25
CA ALA A 167 -25.71 62.82 18.15
C ALA A 167 -26.30 63.27 19.49
N ASN A 168 -25.88 62.66 20.61
CA ASN A 168 -26.31 63.07 21.94
C ASN A 168 -25.71 64.41 22.35
N ALA A 169 -24.42 64.65 22.06
CA ALA A 169 -23.76 65.93 22.30
C ALA A 169 -24.42 67.05 21.49
N GLU A 170 -24.74 66.81 20.22
CA GLU A 170 -25.43 67.78 19.37
C GLU A 170 -26.84 68.10 19.92
N ARG A 171 -27.60 67.10 20.34
CA ARG A 171 -28.90 67.31 21.00
C ARG A 171 -28.77 68.15 22.27
N ALA A 172 -27.77 67.87 23.10
CA ALA A 172 -27.52 68.63 24.33
C ALA A 172 -27.11 70.09 24.03
N ALA A 173 -26.29 70.31 23.00
CA ALA A 173 -25.91 71.65 22.57
C ALA A 173 -27.12 72.44 22.04
N ARG A 174 -27.97 71.82 21.21
CA ARG A 174 -29.22 72.42 20.72
C ARG A 174 -30.17 72.77 21.88
N ALA A 175 -30.37 71.85 22.83
CA ALA A 175 -31.20 72.11 24.01
C ALA A 175 -30.66 73.28 24.86
N SER A 176 -29.34 73.36 25.03
CA SER A 176 -28.71 74.46 25.77
C SER A 176 -28.85 75.80 25.05
N ALA A 177 -28.75 75.82 23.71
CA ALA A 177 -28.96 77.02 22.91
C ALA A 177 -30.42 77.52 22.98
N LEU A 178 -31.40 76.61 22.98
CA LEU A 178 -32.82 76.93 23.20
C LEU A 178 -33.02 77.57 24.58
N ALA A 179 -32.51 76.95 25.65
CA ALA A 179 -32.61 77.50 27.01
C ALA A 179 -31.96 78.88 27.15
N ALA A 180 -30.84 79.13 26.47
CA ALA A 180 -30.19 80.44 26.46
C ALA A 180 -30.97 81.51 25.66
N SER A 181 -31.78 81.11 24.68
CA SER A 181 -32.68 82.00 23.95
C SER A 181 -33.87 82.43 24.81
N ASP A 182 -34.45 81.49 25.57
CA ASP A 182 -35.58 81.76 26.48
C ASP A 182 -35.18 82.62 27.70
N ALA A 183 -33.89 82.63 28.06
CA ALA A 183 -33.35 83.45 29.15
C ALA A 183 -33.06 84.91 28.75
N ARG A 184 -33.26 85.30 27.48
CA ARG A 184 -33.17 86.71 27.08
C ARG A 184 -34.39 87.46 27.59
N PRO A 185 -34.24 88.63 28.25
CA PRO A 185 -35.39 89.41 28.68
C PRO A 185 -36.22 89.79 27.46
N ALA A 186 -37.48 89.35 27.44
CA ALA A 186 -38.42 89.71 26.39
C ALA A 186 -38.52 91.25 26.32
N PRO A 187 -38.51 91.87 25.12
CA PRO A 187 -38.98 93.24 25.00
C PRO A 187 -40.42 93.28 25.51
N THR A 188 -40.68 94.17 26.46
CA THR A 188 -41.98 94.33 27.10
C THR A 188 -43.01 94.71 26.04
N MET A 189 -43.76 93.73 25.55
CA MET A 189 -44.90 93.93 24.67
C MET A 189 -46.13 93.38 25.36
N ALA A 190 -47.08 94.29 25.54
CA ALA A 190 -48.30 94.14 26.31
C ALA A 190 -49.09 92.87 25.97
N SER A 191 -49.61 92.26 27.04
CA SER A 191 -50.66 91.25 27.08
C SER A 191 -51.70 91.45 25.97
N ARG A 192 -51.81 90.47 25.07
CA ARG A 192 -53.04 90.17 24.34
C ARG A 192 -53.39 88.71 24.57
N ASN A 193 -54.43 88.52 25.39
CA ASN A 193 -55.26 87.32 25.38
C ASN A 193 -55.59 86.93 23.93
N SER A 194 -55.33 85.69 23.55
CA SER A 194 -55.97 85.05 22.41
C SER A 194 -56.20 83.59 22.73
N ALA A 195 -57.48 83.25 22.75
CA ALA A 195 -58.02 81.94 22.98
C ALA A 195 -57.57 80.95 21.89
N SER A 196 -57.46 79.67 22.29
CA SER A 196 -57.76 78.48 21.49
C SER A 196 -57.60 78.60 19.97
N ASN A 197 -56.37 78.43 19.48
CA ASN A 197 -56.13 77.92 18.14
C ASN A 197 -55.30 76.66 18.29
N GLU A 198 -55.96 75.51 18.39
CA GLU A 198 -55.29 74.26 18.05
C GLU A 198 -54.84 74.36 16.59
N PRO A 199 -53.60 73.95 16.26
CA PRO A 199 -53.11 74.06 14.90
C PRO A 199 -53.97 73.18 13.98
N VAL A 200 -54.72 73.83 13.10
CA VAL A 200 -55.44 73.18 11.99
C VAL A 200 -54.39 72.79 10.94
N GLY A 201 -53.73 71.65 11.14
CA GLY A 201 -52.70 71.14 10.25
C GLY A 201 -52.02 69.87 10.77
N PRO A 202 -51.30 69.13 9.90
CA PRO A 202 -50.56 67.95 10.28
C PRO A 202 -49.67 68.11 11.50
N SER A 203 -49.53 67.06 12.32
CA SER A 203 -48.36 66.96 13.19
C SER A 203 -47.08 67.09 12.37
N ILE A 204 -46.03 67.65 12.98
CA ILE A 204 -44.72 67.84 12.34
C ILE A 204 -44.18 66.51 11.79
N TYR A 205 -44.50 65.39 12.44
CA TYR A 205 -44.15 64.04 11.97
C TYR A 205 -44.77 63.68 10.61
N TRP A 206 -45.98 64.17 10.34
CA TRP A 206 -46.71 63.91 9.12
C TRP A 206 -46.57 64.99 8.05
N MET A 207 -46.17 66.21 8.43
CA MET A 207 -46.09 67.40 7.59
C MET A 207 -45.19 67.20 6.35
N ASP A 208 -44.09 66.47 6.50
CA ASP A 208 -43.11 66.26 5.42
C ASP A 208 -43.37 64.99 4.60
N LYS A 209 -44.45 64.25 4.87
CA LYS A 209 -44.77 63.00 4.17
C LYS A 209 -45.69 63.29 2.98
N PRO A 210 -45.25 63.06 1.72
CA PRO A 210 -46.01 63.47 0.52
C PRO A 210 -47.36 62.75 0.34
N TRP A 211 -47.60 61.68 1.10
CA TRP A 211 -48.81 60.86 1.07
C TRP A 211 -49.77 61.16 2.23
N TYR A 212 -49.43 62.09 3.13
CA TYR A 212 -50.26 62.42 4.30
C TYR A 212 -51.70 62.89 3.99
N PRO A 213 -51.96 63.74 2.96
CA PRO A 213 -53.32 64.16 2.64
C PRO A 213 -54.25 62.99 2.30
N ASN A 214 -53.68 61.89 1.81
CA ASN A 214 -54.38 60.69 1.36
C ASN A 214 -54.29 59.54 2.38
N LEU A 215 -53.70 59.78 3.56
CA LEU A 215 -53.48 58.72 4.54
C LEU A 215 -54.72 58.53 5.41
N GLU A 216 -55.36 57.38 5.27
CA GLU A 216 -56.31 56.90 6.27
C GLU A 216 -55.55 56.46 7.52
N LEU A 217 -55.38 57.40 8.46
CA LEU A 217 -54.70 57.17 9.74
C LEU A 217 -55.30 55.99 10.52
N MET A 218 -56.60 55.75 10.38
CA MET A 218 -57.27 54.60 10.98
C MET A 218 -56.72 53.28 10.44
N ASN A 219 -56.49 53.16 9.12
CA ASN A 219 -55.89 51.97 8.52
C ASN A 219 -54.43 51.77 8.97
N THR A 220 -53.71 52.85 9.26
CA THR A 220 -52.33 52.79 9.78
C THR A 220 -52.30 52.15 11.18
N MET A 221 -53.31 52.39 12.03
CA MET A 221 -53.45 51.69 13.31
C MET A 221 -53.73 50.19 13.15
N TRP A 222 -54.49 49.79 12.13
CA TRP A 222 -54.77 48.39 11.83
C TRP A 222 -53.57 47.64 11.23
N LEU A 223 -52.65 48.36 10.57
CA LEU A 223 -51.46 47.81 9.90
C LEU A 223 -50.23 47.66 10.84
N TYR A 224 -50.42 47.71 12.16
CA TYR A 224 -49.38 47.59 13.21
C TYR A 224 -48.61 46.24 13.23
N ARG A 225 -48.71 45.43 12.18
CA ARG A 225 -47.93 44.18 12.00
C ARG A 225 -47.50 44.00 10.56
N ASN A 226 -46.94 45.04 9.94
CA ASN A 226 -46.40 44.93 8.60
C ASN A 226 -44.97 44.35 8.63
N PRO A 227 -44.73 43.12 8.16
CA PRO A 227 -43.40 42.48 8.22
C PRO A 227 -42.33 43.20 7.40
N ALA A 228 -42.72 44.13 6.51
CA ALA A 228 -41.78 44.96 5.76
C ALA A 228 -41.21 46.14 6.57
N LYS A 229 -41.74 46.42 7.77
CA LYS A 229 -41.28 47.51 8.65
C LYS A 229 -40.67 46.94 9.92
N THR A 230 -39.67 47.62 10.48
CA THR A 230 -39.12 47.23 11.78
C THR A 230 -40.10 47.54 12.92
N ASP A 231 -40.09 46.75 13.99
CA ASP A 231 -41.01 46.93 15.13
C ASP A 231 -40.95 48.34 15.73
N ALA A 232 -39.76 48.94 15.79
CA ALA A 232 -39.57 50.30 16.30
C ALA A 232 -40.24 51.36 15.40
N GLN A 233 -40.18 51.18 14.08
CA GLN A 233 -40.87 52.08 13.15
C GLN A 233 -42.38 51.94 13.23
N GLN A 234 -42.88 50.71 13.40
CA GLN A 234 -44.31 50.44 13.55
C GLN A 234 -44.88 51.07 14.83
N GLN A 235 -44.16 50.97 15.94
CA GLN A 235 -44.54 51.61 17.21
C GLN A 235 -44.57 53.13 17.14
N LEU A 236 -43.60 53.73 16.43
CA LEU A 236 -43.56 55.17 16.25
C LEU A 236 -44.74 55.64 15.38
N GLU A 237 -44.97 55.00 14.23
CA GLU A 237 -46.09 55.34 13.34
C GLU A 237 -47.46 55.17 14.01
N TYR A 238 -47.63 54.13 14.83
CA TYR A 238 -48.86 53.91 15.58
C TYR A 238 -49.12 55.03 16.59
N ARG A 239 -48.12 55.39 17.41
CA ARG A 239 -48.26 56.45 18.42
C ARG A 239 -48.56 57.81 17.78
N GLU A 240 -47.90 58.13 16.68
CA GLU A 240 -48.11 59.38 15.95
C GLU A 240 -49.45 59.40 15.21
N ALA A 241 -49.94 58.27 14.71
CA ALA A 241 -51.26 58.17 14.10
C ALA A 241 -52.38 58.32 15.14
N GLU A 242 -52.21 57.72 16.33
CA GLU A 242 -53.15 57.82 17.44
C GLU A 242 -53.23 59.27 17.98
N ALA A 243 -52.09 59.93 18.15
CA ALA A 243 -52.02 61.33 18.57
C ALA A 243 -52.69 62.27 17.55
N GLU A 244 -52.47 62.04 16.25
CA GLU A 244 -53.06 62.83 15.18
C GLU A 244 -54.59 62.58 15.07
N LEU A 245 -55.05 61.35 15.25
CA LEU A 245 -56.49 61.03 15.27
C LEU A 245 -57.20 61.67 16.47
N ARG A 246 -56.57 61.71 17.65
CA ARG A 246 -57.08 62.46 18.81
C ARG A 246 -57.15 63.96 18.54
N ARG A 247 -56.09 64.54 17.96
CA ARG A 247 -56.06 65.96 17.57
C ARG A 247 -57.18 66.29 16.56
N ARG A 248 -57.50 65.37 15.66
CA ARG A 248 -58.61 65.50 14.69
C ARG A 248 -59.99 65.20 15.28
N GLY A 249 -60.10 64.80 16.54
CA GLY A 249 -61.35 64.42 17.20
C GLY A 249 -61.98 63.12 16.68
N ALA A 250 -61.23 62.30 15.94
CA ALA A 250 -61.67 61.04 15.35
C ALA A 250 -61.49 59.83 16.29
N LEU A 251 -60.65 59.95 17.31
CA LEU A 251 -60.59 59.05 18.47
C LEU A 251 -61.10 59.82 19.70
N LYS A 252 -62.09 59.26 20.39
CA LYS A 252 -62.56 59.75 21.70
C LYS A 252 -61.80 59.09 22.84
#